data_AF-A0A6I1HEG9-F1
#
_entry.id   AF-A0A6I1HEG9-F1
#
_cell.length_a   1.000
_cell.length_b   1.000
_cell.length_c   1.000
_cell.angle_alpha   90.00
_cell.angle_beta   90.00
_cell.angle_gamma   90.00
#
_symmetry.space_group_name_H-M   'P 1'
#
loop_
_entity.id
_entity.type
_entity.pdbx_description
1 polymer ?
#
loop_
_entity_poly.entity_id
_entity_poly.type
_entity_poly.pdbx_seq_one_letter_code
_entity_poly.pdbx_strand_id
1 'polypeptide(L)'
;MSAPTSFKRDVQGLFSRYVADMNKVKLNNPSSSGVRVLRLNEYESVKDSHYQIQVALHGYDYDSRSDTWLVSAEHRLLVRGGRAGEYVRSAPHPMPPDGPMPQEGIDIFDQWVRDGMQP
;
A
#
# COMPACT_ATOMS: atom_id res chain seq x y z
N MET A 1 -11.06 9.48 -22.05
CA MET A 1 -10.75 8.42 -21.07
C MET A 1 -9.27 8.51 -20.80
N SER A 2 -8.85 8.71 -19.55
CA SER A 2 -7.42 8.70 -19.19
C SER A 2 -6.86 7.30 -19.38
N ALA A 3 -5.59 7.19 -19.76
CA ALA A 3 -4.94 5.89 -19.89
C ALA A 3 -4.90 5.19 -18.52
N PRO A 4 -5.09 3.85 -18.45
CA PRO A 4 -4.95 3.12 -17.21
C PRO A 4 -3.58 3.31 -16.57
N THR A 5 -3.55 3.28 -15.24
CA THR A 5 -2.32 3.35 -14.44
C THR A 5 -1.53 2.04 -14.62
N SER A 6 -0.22 2.14 -14.79
CA SER A 6 0.70 1.04 -15.12
C SER A 6 1.77 0.89 -14.05
N PHE A 7 2.18 -0.35 -13.73
CA PHE A 7 3.19 -0.58 -12.72
C PHE A 7 4.52 0.06 -13.11
N LYS A 8 5.02 -0.24 -14.32
CA LYS A 8 6.31 0.26 -14.80
C LYS A 8 6.37 1.79 -14.90
N ARG A 9 5.29 2.44 -15.33
CA ARG A 9 5.28 3.90 -15.56
C ARG A 9 4.99 4.67 -14.28
N ASP A 10 4.02 4.22 -13.50
CA ASP A 10 3.37 5.05 -12.48
C ASP A 10 3.66 4.55 -11.05
N VAL A 11 3.88 3.25 -10.84
CA VAL A 11 4.00 2.66 -9.49
C VAL A 11 5.45 2.40 -9.07
N GLN A 12 6.27 1.83 -9.96
CA GLN A 12 7.62 1.38 -9.63
C GLN A 12 8.48 2.53 -9.05
N GLY A 13 8.32 3.73 -9.59
CA GLY A 13 9.03 4.93 -9.14
C GLY A 13 8.63 5.38 -7.73
N LEU A 14 7.35 5.20 -7.34
CA LEU A 14 6.84 5.59 -6.02
C LEU A 14 7.57 4.86 -4.89
N PHE A 15 7.93 3.60 -5.14
CA PHE A 15 8.57 2.76 -4.15
C PHE A 15 10.09 2.87 -4.11
N SER A 16 10.72 3.58 -5.06
CA SER A 16 12.18 3.63 -5.23
C SER A 16 12.93 3.89 -3.92
N ARG A 17 12.47 4.84 -3.11
CA ARG A 17 13.05 5.19 -1.80
C ARG A 17 12.84 4.15 -0.69
N TYR A 18 11.87 3.25 -0.86
CA TYR A 18 11.51 2.24 0.13
C TYR A 18 12.09 0.86 -0.18
N VAL A 19 12.63 0.64 -1.39
CA VAL A 19 13.12 -0.68 -1.83
C VAL A 19 14.15 -1.27 -0.86
N ALA A 20 15.10 -0.47 -0.39
CA ALA A 20 16.19 -0.95 0.47
C ALA A 20 15.68 -1.48 1.82
N ASP A 21 14.74 -0.78 2.44
CA ASP A 21 14.16 -1.18 3.72
C ASP A 21 13.19 -2.34 3.57
N MET A 22 12.40 -2.35 2.49
CA MET A 22 11.34 -3.34 2.27
C MET A 22 11.86 -4.67 1.75
N ASN A 23 13.05 -4.71 1.14
CA ASN A 23 13.72 -5.96 0.75
C ASN A 23 14.06 -6.88 1.95
N LYS A 24 13.94 -6.39 3.20
CA LYS A 24 14.10 -7.18 4.42
C LYS A 24 12.76 -7.69 4.97
N VAL A 25 11.64 -7.17 4.46
CA VAL A 25 10.29 -7.51 4.91
C VAL A 25 9.84 -8.81 4.26
N LYS A 26 9.39 -9.73 5.12
CA LYS A 26 8.84 -11.02 4.74
C LYS A 26 7.34 -11.01 4.97
N LEU A 27 6.57 -11.22 3.92
CA LEU A 27 5.11 -11.28 3.98
C LEU A 27 4.62 -12.69 3.68
N ASN A 28 3.57 -13.11 4.38
CA ASN A 28 2.79 -14.27 3.94
C ASN A 28 2.16 -13.92 2.60
N ASN A 29 2.44 -14.72 1.56
CA ASN A 29 1.82 -14.54 0.27
C ASN A 29 0.35 -15.02 0.36
N PRO A 30 -0.66 -14.17 0.08
CA PRO A 30 -2.05 -14.64 0.04
C PRO A 30 -2.30 -15.65 -1.08
N SER A 31 -1.52 -15.59 -2.15
CA SER A 31 -1.63 -16.39 -3.37
C SER A 31 -0.81 -17.68 -3.33
N SER A 32 0.00 -17.92 -2.28
CA SER A 32 0.75 -19.18 -2.11
C SER A 32 0.99 -19.49 -0.63
N SER A 33 1.11 -20.76 -0.24
CA SER A 33 1.31 -21.19 1.15
C SER A 33 2.69 -20.83 1.76
N GLY A 34 3.41 -19.86 1.19
CA GLY A 34 4.78 -19.52 1.54
C GLY A 34 4.98 -18.06 1.95
N VAL A 35 6.02 -17.83 2.74
CA VAL A 35 6.55 -16.50 3.05
C VAL A 35 7.42 -16.04 1.88
N ARG A 36 7.17 -14.84 1.35
CA ARG A 36 8.02 -14.22 0.32
C ARG A 36 8.58 -12.90 0.80
N VAL A 37 9.76 -12.57 0.27
CA VAL A 37 10.35 -11.24 0.45
C VAL A 37 9.56 -10.26 -0.39
N LEU A 38 9.17 -9.13 0.20
CA LEU A 38 8.51 -8.05 -0.51
C LEU A 38 9.53 -7.29 -1.37
N ARG A 39 9.37 -7.37 -2.69
CA ARG A 39 10.23 -6.69 -3.67
C ARG A 39 9.44 -5.61 -4.38
N LEU A 40 9.52 -4.38 -3.88
CA LEU A 40 8.71 -3.27 -4.38
C LEU A 40 9.05 -2.80 -5.80
N ASN A 41 10.18 -3.25 -6.35
CA ASN A 41 10.60 -2.99 -7.72
C ASN A 41 10.14 -4.08 -8.71
N GLU A 42 9.53 -5.16 -8.24
CA GLU A 42 9.08 -6.29 -9.07
C GLU A 42 7.55 -6.37 -9.14
N TYR A 43 7.00 -6.28 -10.35
CA TYR A 43 5.55 -6.27 -10.61
C TYR A 43 4.81 -7.40 -9.90
N GLU A 44 5.23 -8.66 -10.09
CA GLU A 44 4.55 -9.82 -9.49
C GLU A 44 4.58 -9.78 -7.97
N SER A 45 5.68 -9.31 -7.36
CA SER A 45 5.76 -9.18 -5.90
C SER A 45 4.81 -8.12 -5.36
N VAL A 46 4.70 -6.98 -6.04
CA VAL A 46 3.80 -5.88 -5.64
C VAL A 46 2.35 -6.26 -5.84
N LYS A 47 2.03 -6.91 -6.96
CA LYS A 47 0.70 -7.45 -7.25
C LYS A 47 0.25 -8.49 -6.23
N ASP A 48 1.09 -9.46 -5.91
CA ASP A 48 0.78 -10.51 -4.92
C ASP A 48 0.54 -9.93 -3.51
N SER A 49 1.22 -8.82 -3.19
CA SER A 49 1.18 -8.20 -1.85
C SER A 49 0.41 -6.88 -1.79
N HIS A 50 -0.36 -6.54 -2.84
CA HIS A 50 -0.95 -5.19 -2.98
C HIS A 50 -1.77 -4.78 -1.76
N TYR A 51 -2.58 -5.69 -1.22
CA TYR A 51 -3.42 -5.40 -0.06
C TYR A 51 -2.60 -5.14 1.20
N GLN A 52 -1.54 -5.92 1.46
CA GLN A 52 -0.62 -5.67 2.57
C GLN A 52 0.08 -4.32 2.43
N ILE A 53 0.43 -3.94 1.20
CA ILE A 53 1.02 -2.63 0.91
C ILE A 53 0.01 -1.52 1.19
N GLN A 54 -1.24 -1.64 0.72
CA GLN A 54 -2.30 -0.67 1.03
C GLN A 54 -2.51 -0.54 2.55
N VAL A 55 -2.62 -1.65 3.28
CA VAL A 55 -2.75 -1.63 4.76
C VAL A 55 -1.55 -0.92 5.41
N ALA A 56 -0.34 -1.11 4.89
CA ALA A 56 0.85 -0.43 5.40
C ALA A 56 0.87 1.07 5.11
N LEU A 57 0.43 1.49 3.93
CA LEU A 57 0.34 2.91 3.57
C LEU A 57 -0.75 3.61 4.40
N HIS A 58 -1.97 3.07 4.38
CA HIS A 58 -3.13 3.67 5.02
C HIS A 58 -3.18 3.47 6.54
N GLY A 59 -2.39 2.55 7.09
CA GLY A 59 -2.27 2.38 8.54
C GLY A 59 -1.76 3.63 9.26
N TYR A 60 -1.15 4.57 8.54
CA TYR A 60 -0.71 5.87 9.04
C TYR A 60 -1.75 6.98 8.92
N ASP A 61 -2.89 6.73 8.26
CA ASP A 61 -3.97 7.70 8.12
C ASP A 61 -4.68 7.98 9.45
N TYR A 62 -4.41 7.18 10.48
CA TYR A 62 -5.01 7.27 11.79
C TYR A 62 -3.93 7.42 12.88
N ASP A 63 -4.00 8.51 13.63
CA ASP A 63 -3.16 8.70 14.81
C ASP A 63 -3.86 8.09 16.03
N SER A 64 -3.32 6.94 16.48
CA SER A 64 -3.84 6.22 17.64
C SER A 64 -3.57 6.91 18.98
N ARG A 65 -2.66 7.89 19.05
CA ARG A 65 -2.37 8.64 20.27
C ARG A 65 -3.40 9.72 20.54
N SER A 66 -3.90 10.35 19.48
CA SER A 66 -4.92 11.41 19.54
C SER A 66 -6.33 10.93 19.17
N ASP A 67 -6.49 9.68 18.70
CA ASP A 67 -7.75 9.13 18.20
C ASP A 67 -8.34 9.97 17.05
N THR A 68 -7.48 10.37 16.11
CA THR A 68 -7.86 11.26 14.99
C THR A 68 -7.42 10.73 13.64
N TRP A 69 -8.29 10.92 12.63
CA TRP A 69 -7.93 10.72 11.24
C TRP A 69 -7.10 11.90 10.71
N LEU A 70 -5.99 11.60 10.04
CA LEU A 70 -5.10 12.56 9.39
C LEU A 70 -5.55 12.88 7.97
N VAL A 71 -6.46 12.08 7.41
CA VAL A 71 -7.01 12.22 6.06
C VAL A 71 -8.55 12.27 6.07
N SER A 72 -9.11 12.83 5.00
CA SER A 72 -10.55 12.83 4.76
C SER A 72 -11.09 11.43 4.46
N ALA A 73 -12.41 11.25 4.55
CA ALA A 73 -13.03 9.93 4.53
C ALA A 73 -12.82 9.16 3.21
N GLU A 74 -12.71 9.89 2.10
CA GLU A 74 -12.50 9.36 0.75
C GLU A 74 -11.14 8.70 0.53
N HIS A 75 -10.12 9.03 1.34
CA HIS A 75 -8.78 8.43 1.26
C HIS A 75 -8.60 7.26 2.22
N ARG A 76 -9.58 6.95 3.07
CA ARG A 76 -9.46 5.90 4.08
C ARG A 76 -9.66 4.53 3.46
N LEU A 77 -8.70 3.64 3.65
CA LEU A 77 -8.81 2.26 3.22
C LEU A 77 -9.80 1.46 4.09
N LEU A 78 -10.77 0.81 3.44
CA LEU A 78 -11.69 -0.11 4.09
C LEU A 78 -10.98 -1.42 4.48
N VAL A 79 -11.35 -2.00 5.62
CA VAL A 79 -10.88 -3.32 6.02
C VAL A 79 -11.50 -4.38 5.11
N ARG A 80 -10.68 -5.17 4.41
CA ARG A 80 -11.16 -6.25 3.54
C ARG A 80 -11.86 -7.33 4.37
N GLY A 81 -13.14 -7.57 4.06
CA GLY A 81 -13.98 -8.51 4.81
C GLY A 81 -14.50 -7.97 6.15
N GLY A 82 -14.22 -6.70 6.47
CA GLY A 82 -14.77 -6.01 7.64
C GLY A 82 -16.22 -5.56 7.44
N ARG A 83 -16.78 -4.89 8.45
CA ARG A 83 -18.13 -4.32 8.38
C ARG A 83 -18.13 -3.04 7.54
N ALA A 84 -19.31 -2.65 7.04
CA ALA A 84 -19.46 -1.37 6.36
C ALA A 84 -19.02 -0.20 7.27
N GLY A 85 -18.12 0.65 6.77
CA GLY A 85 -17.54 1.76 7.54
C GLY A 85 -16.36 1.37 8.45
N GLU A 86 -15.86 0.14 8.36
CA GLU A 86 -14.65 -0.29 9.05
C GLU A 86 -13.41 0.05 8.22
N TYR A 87 -12.53 0.87 8.78
CA TYR A 87 -11.33 1.39 8.12
C TYR A 87 -10.06 0.88 8.81
N VAL A 88 -8.98 0.80 8.04
CA VAL A 88 -7.65 0.45 8.56
C VAL A 88 -7.17 1.55 9.51
N ARG A 89 -6.70 1.15 10.71
CA ARG A 89 -6.25 2.05 11.78
C ARG A 89 -4.86 1.73 12.31
N SER A 90 -4.16 0.78 11.69
CA SER A 90 -2.84 0.36 12.13
C SER A 90 -1.97 -0.05 10.97
N ALA A 91 -0.73 0.41 10.99
CA ALA A 91 0.31 -0.04 10.08
C ALA A 91 1.03 -1.27 10.67
N PRO A 92 1.22 -2.36 9.91
CA PRO A 92 1.95 -3.56 10.34
C PRO A 92 3.46 -3.37 10.43
N HIS A 93 4.01 -2.28 9.86
CA HIS A 93 5.43 -1.98 9.82
C HIS A 93 5.67 -0.55 10.33
N PRO A 94 6.87 -0.22 10.85
CA PRO A 94 7.20 1.13 11.30
C PRO A 94 7.38 2.11 10.14
N MET A 95 7.26 3.40 10.44
CA MET A 95 7.32 4.46 9.43
C MET A 95 8.72 4.50 8.82
N PRO A 96 8.85 4.64 7.49
CA PRO A 96 10.15 4.79 6.86
C PRO A 96 10.91 5.98 7.46
N PRO A 97 12.25 5.93 7.50
CA PRO A 97 13.06 7.04 8.01
C PRO A 97 12.80 8.36 7.27
N ASP A 98 12.42 8.28 5.99
CA ASP A 98 12.09 9.43 5.14
C ASP A 98 10.61 9.85 5.20
N GLY A 99 9.84 9.28 6.14
CA GLY A 99 8.42 9.56 6.34
C GLY A 99 7.47 8.79 5.40
N PRO A 100 6.16 9.04 5.55
CA PRO A 100 5.13 8.35 4.78
C PRO A 100 5.17 8.73 3.29
N MET A 101 4.53 7.91 2.46
CA MET A 101 4.31 8.24 1.05
C MET A 101 3.37 9.45 0.95
N PRO A 102 3.66 10.46 0.09
CA PRO A 102 2.72 11.53 -0.20
C PRO A 102 1.38 10.98 -0.67
N GLN A 103 0.29 11.67 -0.34
CA GLN A 103 -1.06 11.27 -0.71
C GLN A 103 -1.20 11.02 -2.22
N GLU A 104 -0.60 11.86 -3.07
CA GLU A 104 -0.60 11.67 -4.53
C GLU A 104 -0.03 10.29 -4.94
N GLY A 105 1.05 9.84 -4.30
CA GLY A 105 1.61 8.51 -4.56
C GLY A 105 0.69 7.38 -4.09
N ILE A 106 0.04 7.56 -2.93
CA ILE A 106 -0.95 6.60 -2.41
C ILE A 106 -2.13 6.50 -3.38
N ASP A 107 -2.65 7.64 -3.85
CA ASP A 107 -3.76 7.71 -4.78
C ASP A 107 -3.44 7.05 -6.14
N ILE A 108 -2.21 7.21 -6.65
CA ILE A 108 -1.73 6.52 -7.86
C ILE A 108 -1.69 5.01 -7.63
N PHE A 109 -1.19 4.56 -6.48
CA PHE A 109 -1.14 3.13 -6.16
C PHE A 109 -2.54 2.53 -6.03
N ASP A 110 -3.45 3.21 -5.34
CA ASP A 110 -4.86 2.81 -5.21
C ASP A 110 -5.58 2.82 -6.55
N GLN A 111 -5.28 3.78 -7.43
CA GLN A 111 -5.81 3.79 -8.78
C GLN A 111 -5.29 2.59 -9.59
N TRP A 112 -4.01 2.26 -9.48
CA TRP A 112 -3.44 1.07 -10.13
C TRP A 112 -4.11 -0.23 -9.64
N VAL A 113 -4.36 -0.37 -8.33
CA VAL A 113 -5.12 -1.51 -7.77
C VAL A 113 -6.54 -1.54 -8.34
N ARG A 114 -7.23 -0.40 -8.40
CA ARG A 114 -8.59 -0.27 -8.97
C ARG A 114 -8.64 -0.56 -10.48
N ASP A 115 -7.60 -0.20 -11.22
CA ASP A 115 -7.45 -0.41 -12.67
C ASP A 115 -7.10 -1.86 -13.05
N GLY A 116 -7.04 -2.76 -12.06
CA GLY A 116 -6.73 -4.18 -12.26
C GLY A 116 -5.24 -4.49 -12.32
N MET A 117 -4.39 -3.61 -11.79
CA MET A 117 -2.95 -3.83 -11.61
C MET A 117 -2.22 -4.11 -12.92
N GLN A 118 -2.28 -3.18 -13.88
CA GLN A 118 -1.60 -3.35 -15.18
C GLN A 118 -0.06 -3.36 -15.02
N PRO A 119 0.69 -4.19 -15.78
CA PRO A 119 2.14 -4.23 -15.72
C PRO A 119 2.87 -2.89 -16.02
#